data_AF-A0A7Y8F2Y9-F1
#
_entry.id   AF-A0A7Y8F2Y9-F1
#
_cell.length_a   1.000
_cell.length_b   1.000
_cell.length_c   1.000
_cell.angle_alpha   90.00
_cell.angle_beta   90.00
_cell.angle_gamma   90.00
#
_symmetry.space_group_name_H-M   'P 1'
#
loop_
_entity.id
_entity.type
_entity.pdbx_description
1 polymer ?
#
loop_
_entity_poly.entity_id
_entity_poly.type
_entity_poly.pdbx_seq_one_letter_code
_entity_poly.pdbx_strand_id
1 'polypeptide(L)'
;MSDLWTWTLTAYKAPGVAETCLSLQDHHEQNVPLLLWAAWVAVTGRRPDEETIEAACDAARAYDTVIVSQLRAVRRTLKAPVPDIDHDHREALRQQVKTLELDAERRLMLELESLAPAPSGAPRRAIDGLAETARMWTRVVPRPALTILADRLPA
;
A
#
# COMPACT_ATOMS: atom_id res chain seq x y z
N MET A 1 14.87 -12.42 9.30
CA MET A 1 14.07 -11.19 9.08
C MET A 1 13.39 -11.34 7.74
N SER A 2 12.07 -11.13 7.67
CA SER A 2 11.29 -11.23 6.44
C SER A 2 11.48 -9.98 5.59
N ASP A 3 11.69 -10.14 4.28
CA ASP A 3 11.57 -9.05 3.31
C ASP A 3 10.17 -8.41 3.35
N LEU A 4 10.03 -7.20 2.80
CA LEU A 4 8.80 -6.41 2.86
C LEU A 4 7.62 -7.16 2.22
N TRP A 5 7.86 -7.85 1.11
CA TRP A 5 6.80 -8.56 0.38
C TRP A 5 6.25 -9.73 1.19
N THR A 6 7.12 -10.56 1.74
CA THR A 6 6.76 -11.72 2.56
C THR A 6 6.06 -11.27 3.85
N TRP A 7 6.49 -10.15 4.45
CA TRP A 7 5.80 -9.56 5.59
C TRP A 7 4.42 -9.05 5.19
N THR A 8 4.32 -8.35 4.06
CA THR A 8 3.06 -7.84 3.51
C THR A 8 2.06 -8.97 3.27
N LEU A 9 2.47 -10.08 2.67
CA LEU A 9 1.61 -11.24 2.46
C LEU A 9 1.11 -11.84 3.77
N THR A 10 1.91 -11.77 4.83
CA THR A 10 1.51 -12.20 6.17
C THR A 10 0.52 -11.23 6.80
N ALA A 11 0.81 -9.93 6.73
CA ALA A 11 -0.06 -8.87 7.21
C ALA A 11 -1.43 -8.89 6.52
N TYR A 12 -1.47 -9.08 5.21
CA TYR A 12 -2.71 -9.08 4.43
C TYR A 12 -3.63 -10.25 4.76
N LYS A 13 -3.10 -11.35 5.32
CA LYS A 13 -3.90 -12.49 5.80
C LYS A 13 -4.53 -12.24 7.16
N ALA A 14 -4.09 -11.22 7.90
CA ALA A 14 -4.65 -10.91 9.21
C ALA A 14 -6.09 -10.35 9.08
N PRO A 15 -7.01 -10.73 9.99
CA PRO A 15 -8.41 -10.30 9.93
C PRO A 15 -8.57 -8.78 9.81
N GLY A 16 -9.32 -8.35 8.80
CA GLY A 16 -9.67 -6.94 8.59
C GLY A 16 -8.55 -6.06 8.02
N VAL A 17 -7.32 -6.55 7.80
CA VAL A 17 -6.25 -5.72 7.19
C VAL A 17 -6.62 -5.32 5.77
N ALA A 18 -7.00 -6.29 4.93
CA ALA A 18 -7.39 -6.04 3.53
C ALA A 18 -8.51 -5.01 3.41
N GLU A 19 -9.57 -5.15 4.23
CA GLU A 19 -10.70 -4.21 4.26
C GLU A 19 -10.27 -2.81 4.68
N THR A 20 -9.41 -2.69 5.70
CA THR A 20 -8.92 -1.38 6.17
C THR A 20 -8.05 -0.70 5.12
N CYS A 21 -7.15 -1.45 4.46
CA CYS A 21 -6.34 -0.93 3.37
C CYS A 21 -7.20 -0.42 2.22
N LEU A 22 -8.23 -1.17 1.82
CA LEU A 22 -9.18 -0.74 0.80
C LEU A 22 -9.94 0.53 1.22
N SER A 23 -10.40 0.61 2.47
CA SER A 23 -11.06 1.81 2.98
C SER A 23 -10.13 3.03 2.99
N LEU A 24 -8.87 2.86 3.40
CA LEU A 24 -7.85 3.91 3.39
C LEU A 24 -7.53 4.37 1.96
N GLN A 25 -7.47 3.45 1.01
CA GLN A 25 -7.25 3.77 -0.39
C GLN A 25 -8.44 4.52 -1.00
N ASP A 26 -9.66 4.02 -0.78
CA ASP A 26 -10.85 4.49 -1.49
C ASP A 26 -11.42 5.79 -0.88
N HIS A 27 -11.32 5.98 0.44
CA HIS A 27 -11.91 7.14 1.14
C HIS A 27 -10.89 8.17 1.62
N HIS A 28 -9.61 7.81 1.67
CA HIS A 28 -8.55 8.68 2.19
C HIS A 28 -7.35 8.83 1.25
N GLU A 29 -7.48 8.34 0.02
CA GLU A 29 -6.48 8.47 -1.06
C GLU A 29 -5.08 8.00 -0.61
N GLN A 30 -5.02 7.04 0.33
CA GLN A 30 -3.76 6.51 0.81
C GLN A 30 -3.20 5.47 -0.17
N ASN A 31 -1.87 5.43 -0.27
CA ASN A 31 -1.17 4.41 -1.04
C ASN A 31 -0.90 3.18 -0.15
N VAL A 32 -1.56 2.05 -0.46
CA VAL A 32 -1.47 0.82 0.36
C VAL A 32 -0.04 0.27 0.43
N PRO A 33 0.72 0.15 -0.68
CA PRO A 33 2.15 -0.23 -0.61
C PRO A 33 2.98 0.64 0.33
N LEU A 34 2.81 1.96 0.27
CA LEU A 34 3.52 2.91 1.12
C LEU A 34 3.15 2.76 2.60
N LEU A 35 1.86 2.58 2.92
CA LEU A 35 1.43 2.33 4.30
C LEU A 35 1.99 1.04 4.87
N LEU A 36 2.02 -0.03 4.07
CA LEU A 36 2.56 -1.32 4.49
C LEU A 36 4.09 -1.24 4.68
N TRP A 37 4.79 -0.50 3.82
CA TRP A 37 6.20 -0.17 4.04
C TRP A 37 6.41 0.59 5.34
N ALA A 38 5.63 1.64 5.59
CA ALA A 38 5.73 2.47 6.79
C ALA A 38 5.51 1.67 8.09
N ALA A 39 4.56 0.75 8.08
CA ALA A 39 4.35 -0.16 9.19
C ALA A 39 5.49 -1.16 9.34
N TRP A 40 5.94 -1.78 8.23
CA TRP A 40 7.05 -2.74 8.24
C TRP A 40 8.34 -2.14 8.79
N VAL A 41 8.74 -0.94 8.35
CA VAL A 41 9.95 -0.28 8.87
C VAL A 41 9.82 0.02 10.37
N ALA A 42 8.63 0.38 10.86
CA ALA A 42 8.39 0.61 12.27
C ALA A 42 8.54 -0.68 13.09
N VAL A 43 7.81 -1.75 12.73
CA VAL A 43 7.79 -3.00 13.52
C VAL A 43 9.07 -3.82 13.39
N THR A 44 9.87 -3.60 12.34
CA THR A 44 11.16 -4.30 12.16
C THR A 44 12.37 -3.55 12.73
N GLY A 45 12.15 -2.44 13.44
CA GLY A 45 13.25 -1.72 14.10
C GLY A 45 14.11 -0.87 13.16
N ARG A 46 13.59 -0.56 11.96
CA ARG A 46 14.21 0.36 11.02
C ARG A 46 13.85 1.80 11.36
N ARG A 47 14.71 2.74 10.96
CA ARG A 47 14.58 4.17 11.25
C ARG A 47 14.87 4.98 9.98
N PRO A 48 13.92 5.04 9.02
CA PRO A 48 14.05 5.99 7.92
C PRO A 48 14.06 7.41 8.49
N ASP A 49 14.96 8.23 7.99
CA ASP A 49 14.93 9.68 8.23
C ASP A 49 13.88 10.35 7.34
N GLU A 50 13.75 11.67 7.48
CA GLU A 50 12.77 12.45 6.73
C GLU A 50 13.01 12.36 5.20
N GLU A 51 14.27 12.42 4.77
CA GLU A 51 14.66 12.29 3.35
C GLU A 51 14.28 10.91 2.78
N THR A 52 14.48 9.83 3.55
CA THR A 52 14.05 8.49 3.16
C THR A 52 12.54 8.38 3.03
N ILE A 53 11.78 8.99 3.95
CA ILE A 53 10.31 8.99 3.90
C ILE A 53 9.81 9.81 2.70
N GLU A 54 10.45 10.94 2.41
CA GLU A 54 10.16 11.77 1.23
C GLU A 54 10.41 10.98 -0.05
N ALA A 55 11.58 10.34 -0.19
CA ALA A 55 11.90 9.50 -1.34
C ALA A 55 10.90 8.34 -1.53
N ALA A 56 10.46 7.72 -0.43
CA ALA A 56 9.43 6.68 -0.47
C ALA A 56 8.09 7.22 -0.95
N CYS A 57 7.70 8.43 -0.52
CA CYS A 57 6.50 9.10 -1.01
C CYS A 57 6.61 9.43 -2.51
N ASP A 58 7.76 9.93 -2.96
CA ASP A 58 7.98 10.29 -4.36
C ASP A 58 7.94 9.07 -5.28
N ALA A 59 8.59 7.96 -4.87
CA ALA A 59 8.50 6.68 -5.58
C ALA A 59 7.03 6.22 -5.68
N ALA A 60 6.28 6.29 -4.58
CA ALA A 60 4.86 5.94 -4.57
C ALA A 60 4.02 6.86 -5.48
N ARG A 61 4.28 8.17 -5.51
CA ARG A 61 3.58 9.11 -6.41
C ARG A 61 3.87 8.83 -7.87
N ALA A 62 5.13 8.56 -8.22
CA ALA A 62 5.53 8.26 -9.58
C ALA A 62 4.85 6.98 -10.10
N TYR A 63 4.91 5.90 -9.32
CA TYR A 63 4.24 4.63 -9.65
C TYR A 63 2.71 4.78 -9.73
N ASP A 64 2.11 5.48 -8.76
CA ASP A 64 0.65 5.63 -8.73
C ASP A 64 0.15 6.43 -9.93
N THR A 65 0.82 7.55 -10.25
CA THR A 65 0.45 8.42 -11.37
C THR A 65 0.56 7.71 -12.72
N VAL A 66 1.68 7.00 -12.95
CA VAL A 66 1.98 6.43 -14.27
C VAL A 66 1.31 5.07 -14.50
N ILE A 67 1.19 4.25 -13.45
CA ILE A 67 0.82 2.83 -13.60
C ILE A 67 -0.41 2.48 -12.77
N VAL A 68 -0.34 2.58 -11.44
CA VAL A 68 -1.33 1.95 -10.56
C VAL A 68 -2.71 2.60 -10.70
N SER A 69 -2.78 3.93 -10.71
CA SER A 69 -4.05 4.65 -10.89
C SER A 69 -4.72 4.33 -12.24
N GLN A 70 -3.92 4.18 -13.30
CA GLN A 70 -4.40 3.85 -14.64
C GLN A 70 -5.00 2.44 -14.70
N LEU A 71 -4.28 1.45 -14.17
CA LEU A 71 -4.76 0.07 -14.10
C LEU A 71 -6.00 -0.04 -13.21
N ARG A 72 -6.00 0.66 -12.08
CA ARG A 72 -7.13 0.70 -11.14
C ARG A 72 -8.37 1.33 -11.77
N ALA A 73 -8.21 2.40 -12.54
CA ALA A 73 -9.30 3.03 -13.28
C ALA A 73 -9.92 2.06 -14.30
N VAL A 74 -9.10 1.38 -15.11
CA VAL A 74 -9.58 0.36 -16.05
C VAL A 74 -10.30 -0.76 -15.31
N ARG A 75 -9.72 -1.31 -14.24
CA ARG A 75 -10.35 -2.37 -13.43
C ARG A 75 -11.70 -1.93 -12.86
N ARG A 76 -11.81 -0.68 -12.37
CA ARG A 76 -13.05 -0.12 -11.81
C ARG A 76 -14.12 0.02 -12.91
N THR A 77 -13.77 0.52 -14.09
CA THR A 77 -14.68 0.60 -15.25
C THR A 77 -15.21 -0.77 -15.64
N LEU A 78 -14.33 -1.78 -15.71
CA LEU A 78 -14.73 -3.15 -16.06
C LEU A 78 -15.57 -3.85 -14.98
N LYS A 79 -15.72 -3.29 -13.76
CA LYS A 79 -16.54 -3.88 -12.68
C LYS A 79 -18.02 -3.89 -13.03
N ALA A 80 -18.53 -2.79 -13.57
CA ALA A 80 -19.94 -2.62 -13.89
C ALA A 80 -20.23 -3.18 -15.29
N PRO A 81 -21.43 -3.76 -15.53
CA PRO A 81 -21.82 -4.21 -16.87
C PRO A 81 -21.62 -3.11 -17.90
N VAL A 82 -21.05 -3.45 -19.05
CA VAL A 82 -20.83 -2.52 -20.16
C VAL A 82 -21.71 -2.99 -21.32
N PRO A 83 -22.59 -2.13 -21.87
CA PRO A 83 -23.41 -2.47 -23.03
C PRO A 83 -22.55 -3.03 -24.18
N ASP A 84 -23.08 -4.02 -24.88
CA ASP A 84 -22.48 -4.64 -26.07
C ASP A 84 -21.15 -5.41 -25.83
N ILE A 85 -20.72 -5.56 -24.57
CA ILE A 85 -19.58 -6.40 -24.20
C ILE A 85 -20.06 -7.62 -23.42
N ASP A 86 -19.67 -8.81 -23.88
CA ASP A 86 -19.96 -10.07 -23.19
C ASP A 86 -19.43 -10.07 -21.74
N HIS A 87 -20.24 -10.63 -20.84
CA HIS A 87 -19.95 -10.64 -19.40
C HIS A 87 -18.64 -11.37 -19.07
N ASP A 88 -18.44 -12.57 -19.62
CA ASP A 88 -17.33 -13.44 -19.27
C ASP A 88 -16.03 -12.93 -19.89
N HIS A 89 -16.09 -12.42 -21.12
CA HIS A 89 -14.95 -11.74 -21.75
C HIS A 89 -14.50 -10.51 -20.94
N ARG A 90 -15.44 -9.68 -20.48
CA ARG A 90 -15.17 -8.50 -19.66
C ARG A 90 -14.55 -8.87 -18.32
N GLU A 91 -15.11 -9.87 -17.62
CA GLU A 91 -14.58 -10.29 -16.30
C GLU A 91 -13.20 -10.94 -16.43
N ALA A 92 -12.95 -11.71 -17.48
CA ALA A 92 -11.62 -12.27 -17.76
C ALA A 92 -10.57 -11.15 -17.93
N LEU A 93 -10.87 -10.11 -18.72
CA LEU A 93 -9.98 -8.95 -18.87
C LEU A 93 -9.81 -8.17 -17.56
N ARG A 94 -10.89 -7.96 -16.80
CA ARG A 94 -10.83 -7.30 -15.49
C ARG A 94 -9.89 -8.03 -14.54
N GLN A 95 -9.91 -9.36 -14.54
CA GLN A 95 -9.03 -10.16 -13.70
C GLN A 95 -7.58 -10.11 -14.16
N GLN A 96 -7.30 -10.03 -15.46
CA GLN A 96 -5.95 -9.79 -15.98
C GLN A 96 -5.41 -8.42 -15.56
N VAL A 97 -6.24 -7.37 -15.68
CA VAL A 97 -5.87 -6.02 -15.22
C VAL A 97 -5.60 -6.00 -13.71
N LYS A 98 -6.42 -6.70 -12.91
CA LYS A 98 -6.17 -6.83 -11.46
C LYS A 98 -4.83 -7.49 -11.17
N THR A 99 -4.46 -8.54 -11.91
CA THR A 99 -3.16 -9.19 -11.77
C THR A 99 -2.01 -8.23 -12.10
N LEU A 100 -2.14 -7.43 -13.16
CA LEU A 100 -1.15 -6.42 -13.52
C LEU A 100 -1.06 -5.29 -12.48
N GLU A 101 -2.19 -4.84 -11.91
CA GLU A 101 -2.22 -3.85 -10.82
C GLU A 101 -1.44 -4.36 -9.60
N LEU A 102 -1.65 -5.63 -9.22
CA LEU A 102 -0.93 -6.25 -8.11
C LEU A 102 0.57 -6.43 -8.40
N ASP A 103 0.96 -6.75 -9.65
CA ASP A 103 2.37 -6.81 -10.03
C ASP A 103 3.04 -5.42 -9.97
N ALA A 104 2.34 -4.38 -10.39
CA ALA A 104 2.82 -3.00 -10.29
C ALA A 104 3.01 -2.57 -8.82
N GLU A 105 2.05 -2.88 -7.95
CA GLU A 105 2.16 -2.63 -6.49
C GLU A 105 3.32 -3.40 -5.87
N ARG A 106 3.56 -4.65 -6.29
CA ARG A 106 4.72 -5.44 -5.86
C ARG A 106 6.04 -4.81 -6.29
N ARG A 107 6.14 -4.29 -7.50
CA ARG A 107 7.35 -3.58 -7.99
C ARG A 107 7.61 -2.30 -7.21
N LEU A 108 6.55 -1.54 -6.89
CA LEU A 108 6.67 -0.40 -5.99
C LEU A 108 7.19 -0.84 -4.60
N MET A 109 6.69 -1.95 -4.04
CA MET A 109 7.21 -2.46 -2.76
C MET A 109 8.70 -2.82 -2.83
N LEU A 110 9.20 -3.38 -3.94
CA LEU A 110 10.63 -3.65 -4.10
C LEU A 110 11.46 -2.36 -4.09
N GLU A 111 10.98 -1.31 -4.76
CA GLU A 111 11.62 0.02 -4.72
C GLU A 111 11.63 0.58 -3.29
N LEU A 112 10.48 0.57 -2.63
CA LEU A 112 10.33 1.03 -1.24
C LEU A 112 11.24 0.26 -0.28
N GLU A 113 11.35 -1.06 -0.44
CA GLU A 113 12.25 -1.88 0.37
C GLU A 113 13.71 -1.47 0.19
N SER A 114 14.13 -1.12 -1.03
CA SER A 114 15.50 -0.67 -1.31
C SER A 114 15.85 0.68 -0.64
N LEU A 115 14.85 1.52 -0.43
CA LEU A 115 14.98 2.79 0.31
C LEU A 115 15.07 2.58 1.83
N ALA A 116 14.61 1.43 2.34
CA ALA A 116 14.56 1.21 3.78
C ALA A 116 15.97 1.01 4.36
N PRO A 117 16.31 1.71 5.46
CA PRO A 117 17.61 1.53 6.10
C PRO A 117 17.71 0.16 6.79
N ALA A 118 18.94 -0.26 7.08
CA ALA A 118 19.19 -1.39 7.96
C ALA A 118 18.50 -1.19 9.34
N PRO A 119 18.14 -2.28 10.06
CA PRO A 119 17.56 -2.15 11.39
C PRO A 119 18.59 -1.51 12.32
N SER A 120 18.20 -0.47 13.03
CA SER A 120 19.11 0.34 13.86
C SER A 120 18.58 0.59 15.27
N GLY A 121 17.36 0.12 15.60
CA GLY A 121 16.79 0.25 16.93
C GLY A 121 15.70 -0.77 17.21
N ALA A 122 15.06 -0.64 18.37
CA ALA A 122 13.93 -1.49 18.74
C ALA A 122 12.72 -1.28 17.79
N PRO A 123 11.87 -2.30 17.59
CA PRO A 123 10.55 -2.12 16.99
C PRO A 123 9.78 -0.94 17.61
N ARG A 124 9.05 -0.21 16.78
CA ARG A 124 8.10 0.84 17.17
C ARG A 124 6.68 0.38 16.88
N ARG A 125 5.71 1.10 17.44
CA ARG A 125 4.31 0.85 17.12
C ARG A 125 4.08 1.19 15.65
N ALA A 126 3.33 0.35 14.94
CA ALA A 126 3.03 0.57 13.52
C ALA A 126 2.37 1.93 13.26
N ILE A 127 1.51 2.41 14.18
CA ILE A 127 0.85 3.72 14.08
C ILE A 127 1.84 4.89 14.01
N ASP A 128 3.02 4.79 14.63
CA ASP A 128 4.00 5.87 14.62
C ASP A 128 4.57 6.04 13.20
N GLY A 129 5.00 4.93 12.58
CA GLY A 129 5.46 4.93 11.19
C GLY A 129 4.37 5.31 10.20
N LEU A 130 3.17 4.75 10.35
CA LEU A 130 2.02 5.09 9.50
C LEU A 130 1.69 6.59 9.56
N ALA A 131 1.66 7.19 10.76
CA ALA A 131 1.33 8.60 10.92
C ALA A 131 2.47 9.55 10.53
N GLU A 132 3.73 9.12 10.58
CA GLU A 132 4.89 9.85 10.03
C GLU A 132 4.80 9.90 8.50
N THR A 133 4.70 8.74 7.85
CA THR A 133 4.62 8.66 6.38
C THR A 133 3.35 9.31 5.82
N ALA A 134 2.19 9.11 6.46
CA ALA A 134 0.94 9.71 5.97
C ALA A 134 0.93 11.25 6.01
N ARG A 135 1.72 11.88 6.89
CA ARG A 135 1.90 13.34 6.94
C ARG A 135 2.64 13.87 5.72
N MET A 136 3.59 13.11 5.19
CA MET A 136 4.30 13.44 3.95
C MET A 136 3.46 13.11 2.71
N TRP A 137 2.67 12.05 2.77
CA TRP A 137 1.83 11.60 1.66
C TRP A 137 0.62 12.52 1.39
N THR A 138 -0.10 12.94 2.44
CA THR A 138 -1.38 13.65 2.30
C THR A 138 -1.51 14.82 3.27
N ARG A 139 -2.24 15.86 2.86
CA ARG A 139 -2.52 17.04 3.69
C ARG A 139 -3.34 16.70 4.94
N VAL A 140 -4.31 15.80 4.82
CA VAL A 140 -5.20 15.39 5.92
C VAL A 140 -4.89 13.95 6.29
N VAL A 141 -4.35 13.74 7.49
CA VAL A 141 -3.96 12.41 7.96
C VAL A 141 -5.17 11.70 8.57
N PRO A 142 -5.61 10.54 8.04
CA PRO A 142 -6.77 9.82 8.53
C PRO A 142 -6.43 8.99 9.78
N ARG A 143 -5.99 9.65 10.86
CA ARG A 143 -5.47 8.98 12.07
C ARG A 143 -6.36 7.86 12.62
N PRO A 144 -7.69 8.01 12.76
CA PRO A 144 -8.53 6.91 13.25
C PRO A 144 -8.44 5.66 12.38
N ALA A 145 -8.45 5.80 11.05
CA ALA A 145 -8.33 4.67 10.14
C ALA A 145 -6.91 4.06 10.14
N LEU A 146 -5.87 4.88 10.30
CA LEU A 146 -4.50 4.39 10.47
C LEU A 146 -4.32 3.61 11.78
N THR A 147 -4.96 4.04 12.87
CA THR A 147 -4.94 3.31 14.15
C THR A 147 -5.61 1.95 14.01
N ILE A 148 -6.78 1.90 13.35
CA ILE A 148 -7.46 0.62 13.07
C ILE A 148 -6.56 -0.31 12.26
N LEU A 149 -5.86 0.20 11.24
CA LEU A 149 -4.90 -0.60 10.48
C LEU A 149 -3.78 -1.10 11.38
N ALA A 150 -3.15 -0.19 12.14
CA ALA A 150 -2.04 -0.52 13.05
C ALA A 150 -2.38 -1.63 14.03
N ASP A 151 -3.57 -1.61 14.62
CA ASP A 151 -4.03 -2.60 15.60
C ASP A 151 -4.31 -3.99 14.99
N ARG A 152 -4.52 -4.05 13.65
CA ARG A 152 -4.76 -5.29 12.91
C ARG A 152 -3.50 -5.89 12.30
N LEU A 153 -2.41 -5.12 12.22
CA LEU A 153 -1.16 -5.58 11.64
C LEU A 153 -0.43 -6.55 12.60
N PRO A 154 0.29 -7.54 12.05
CA PRO A 154 1.14 -8.41 12.88
C PRO A 154 2.26 -7.58 13.53
N ALA A 155 2.57 -7.93 14.78
CA ALA A 155 3.69 -7.37 15.52
C ALA A 155 5.05 -7.71 14.89
#